data_AF-A0A426ZSA4-F1
#
_entry.id   AF-A0A426ZSA4-F1
#
_cell.length_a   1.000
_cell.length_b   1.000
_cell.length_c   1.000
_cell.angle_alpha   90.00
_cell.angle_beta   90.00
_cell.angle_gamma   90.00
#
_symmetry.space_group_name_H-M   'P 1'
#
loop_
_entity.id
_entity.type
_entity.pdbx_description
1 polymer ?
#
loop_
_entity_poly.entity_id
_entity_poly.type
_entity_poly.pdbx_seq_one_letter_code
_entity_poly.pdbx_strand_id
1 'polypeptide(L)'
;MDYSSLPHFCRRENYGSSRISSAGADVCYSLDHPFHQQLYNYIKQQALSQEYVSLLKQGSFHVDVPGADIEGTNIVKALESELHKIGSHDGLAHPLNGLRINDA
;
A
#
# COMPACT_ATOMS: atom_id res chain seq x y z
N MET A 1 -6.93 -12.98 13.38
CA MET A 1 -5.88 -11.96 13.56
C MET A 1 -5.57 -11.90 15.03
N ASP A 2 -4.31 -12.01 15.43
CA ASP A 2 -3.94 -11.95 16.85
C ASP A 2 -4.16 -10.55 17.38
N TYR A 3 -4.81 -10.41 18.54
CA TYR A 3 -5.16 -9.10 19.12
C TYR A 3 -3.92 -8.20 19.33
N SER A 4 -2.78 -8.81 19.63
CA SER A 4 -1.48 -8.13 19.77
C SER A 4 -0.97 -7.45 18.50
N SER A 5 -1.42 -7.91 17.33
CA SER A 5 -1.05 -7.36 16.02
C SER A 5 -1.89 -6.15 15.61
N LEU A 6 -2.95 -5.82 16.35
CA LEU A 6 -3.80 -4.67 16.05
C LEU A 6 -3.07 -3.35 16.41
N PRO A 7 -3.09 -2.35 15.50
CA PRO A 7 -2.60 -1.01 15.79
C PRO A 7 -3.23 -0.41 17.05
N HIS A 8 -2.51 0.47 17.75
CA HIS A 8 -2.93 1.02 19.05
C HIS A 8 -4.33 1.68 19.03
N PHE A 9 -4.72 2.32 17.91
CA PHE A 9 -6.03 2.96 17.77
C PHE A 9 -7.19 1.97 17.58
N CYS A 10 -6.91 0.71 17.24
CA CYS A 10 -7.90 -0.36 17.16
C CYS A 10 -8.13 -1.04 18.52
N ARG A 11 -7.26 -0.78 19.51
CA ARG A 11 -7.35 -1.40 20.83
C ARG A 11 -8.39 -0.70 21.68
N ARG A 12 -9.20 -1.49 22.38
CA ARG A 12 -10.35 -0.98 23.14
C ARG A 12 -9.95 -0.06 24.30
N GLU A 13 -8.71 -0.18 24.76
CA GLU A 13 -8.17 0.57 25.89
C GLU A 13 -7.91 2.06 25.57
N ASN A 14 -7.90 2.47 24.29
CA ASN A 14 -7.49 3.82 23.87
C ASN A 14 -8.62 4.71 23.29
N TYR A 15 -9.90 4.36 23.49
CA TYR A 15 -11.03 5.25 23.15
C TYR A 15 -11.11 6.44 24.14
N GLY A 16 -10.17 7.37 24.00
CA GLY A 16 -9.95 8.48 24.93
C GLY A 16 -10.66 9.79 24.56
N SER A 17 -11.65 9.82 23.66
CA SER A 17 -12.33 11.07 23.34
C SER A 17 -13.83 10.88 23.07
N SER A 18 -14.61 11.77 23.71
CA SER A 18 -16.07 11.99 23.68
C SER A 18 -17.00 10.86 24.15
N ARG A 19 -17.33 10.89 25.44
CA ARG A 19 -18.70 10.77 26.02
C ARG A 19 -19.72 9.85 25.32
N ILE A 20 -19.32 8.64 24.93
CA ILE A 20 -20.27 7.59 24.54
C ILE A 20 -19.91 6.34 25.35
N SER A 21 -20.05 6.47 26.67
CA SER A 21 -20.19 5.36 27.59
C SER A 21 -21.67 5.15 27.88
N SER A 22 -22.48 4.92 26.85
CA SER A 22 -23.79 4.30 27.04
C SER A 22 -23.62 2.80 26.82
N ALA A 23 -24.03 2.01 27.81
CA ALA A 23 -24.19 0.57 27.61
C ALA A 23 -25.17 0.38 26.43
N GLY A 24 -24.65 -0.04 25.28
CA GLY A 24 -25.42 -0.17 24.04
C GLY A 24 -25.01 0.77 22.89
N ALA A 25 -23.98 1.60 23.06
CA ALA A 25 -23.39 2.28 21.91
C ALA A 25 -22.62 1.26 21.05
N ASP A 26 -23.06 1.11 19.79
CA ASP A 26 -22.33 0.34 18.80
C ASP A 26 -20.92 0.92 18.68
N VAL A 27 -19.93 0.15 19.11
CA VAL A 27 -18.53 0.56 18.99
C VAL A 27 -18.20 0.45 17.51
N CYS A 28 -18.29 1.57 16.79
CA CYS A 28 -18.08 1.65 15.34
C CYS A 28 -16.71 1.13 14.88
N TYR A 29 -15.76 0.98 15.80
CA TYR A 29 -14.41 0.46 15.57
C TYR A 29 -14.24 -1.01 16.03
N SER A 30 -15.30 -1.65 16.53
CA SER A 30 -15.29 -3.05 16.91
C SER A 30 -15.20 -3.93 15.67
N LEU A 31 -14.37 -4.96 15.74
CA LEU A 31 -14.24 -5.93 14.65
C LEU A 31 -15.56 -6.66 14.37
N ASP A 32 -16.39 -6.81 15.41
CA ASP A 32 -17.70 -7.44 15.32
C ASP A 32 -18.83 -6.50 14.87
N HIS A 33 -18.51 -5.24 14.54
CA HIS A 33 -19.52 -4.31 14.04
C HIS A 33 -20.10 -4.84 12.71
N PRO A 34 -21.43 -4.86 12.52
CA PRO A 34 -22.07 -5.47 11.35
C PRO A 34 -21.51 -4.98 10.01
N PHE A 35 -21.23 -3.67 9.93
CA PHE A 35 -20.58 -3.06 8.75
C PHE A 35 -19.21 -3.70 8.42
N HIS A 36 -18.36 -3.92 9.42
CA HIS A 36 -17.03 -4.51 9.20
C HIS A 36 -17.13 -5.97 8.76
N GLN A 37 -18.04 -6.74 9.37
CA GLN A 37 -18.27 -8.13 8.97
C GLN A 37 -18.80 -8.22 7.53
N GLN A 38 -19.76 -7.36 7.17
CA GLN A 38 -20.30 -7.30 5.80
C GLN A 38 -19.22 -6.91 4.79
N LEU A 39 -18.43 -5.87 5.08
CA LEU A 39 -17.34 -5.43 4.22
C LEU A 39 -16.27 -6.52 4.05
N TYR A 40 -15.86 -7.16 5.14
CA TYR A 40 -14.87 -8.23 5.10
C TYR A 40 -15.36 -9.41 4.25
N ASN A 41 -16.62 -9.84 4.46
CA ASN A 41 -17.20 -10.94 3.69
C ASN A 41 -17.35 -10.58 2.21
N TYR A 42 -17.75 -9.34 1.90
CA TYR A 42 -17.83 -8.84 0.53
C TYR A 42 -16.47 -8.87 -0.17
N ILE A 43 -15.43 -8.30 0.45
CA ILE A 43 -14.06 -8.30 -0.11
C ILE A 43 -13.57 -9.74 -0.30
N LYS A 44 -13.83 -10.62 0.67
CA LYS A 44 -13.47 -12.04 0.58
C LYS A 44 -14.15 -12.74 -0.60
N GLN A 45 -15.45 -12.48 -0.81
CA GLN A 45 -16.18 -13.02 -1.96
C GLN A 45 -15.65 -12.45 -3.28
N GLN A 46 -15.41 -11.15 -3.34
CA GLN A 46 -14.87 -10.49 -4.53
C GLN A 46 -13.49 -11.04 -4.90
N ALA A 47 -12.61 -11.24 -3.91
CA ALA A 47 -11.29 -11.83 -4.10
C ALA A 47 -11.31 -13.30 -4.58
N LEU A 48 -12.37 -14.06 -4.26
CA LEU A 48 -12.55 -15.43 -4.73
C LEU A 48 -13.20 -15.50 -6.12
N SER A 49 -14.09 -14.55 -6.45
CA SER A 49 -14.78 -14.49 -7.75
C SER A 49 -13.92 -13.87 -8.85
N GLN A 50 -12.94 -13.05 -8.46
CA GLN A 50 -11.93 -12.58 -9.37
C GLN A 50 -10.99 -13.78 -9.59
N GLU A 51 -11.24 -14.55 -10.65
CA GLU A 51 -10.21 -15.42 -11.21
C GLU A 51 -8.92 -14.64 -11.14
N TYR A 52 -7.89 -15.20 -10.48
CA TYR A 52 -6.60 -14.56 -10.31
C TYR A 52 -6.20 -14.00 -11.69
N VAL A 53 -6.45 -12.72 -11.94
CA VAL A 53 -5.54 -11.90 -12.70
C VAL A 53 -4.35 -11.94 -11.80
N SER A 54 -3.54 -12.99 -11.94
CA SER A 54 -2.39 -13.24 -11.12
C SER A 54 -1.71 -11.91 -11.02
N LEU A 55 -1.63 -11.34 -9.81
CA LEU A 55 -0.88 -10.11 -9.58
C LEU A 55 0.39 -10.33 -10.35
N LEU A 56 0.53 -9.61 -11.48
CA LEU A 56 1.64 -9.85 -12.39
C LEU A 56 2.84 -9.68 -11.49
N LYS A 57 3.63 -10.76 -11.32
CA LYS A 57 4.79 -10.71 -10.45
C LYS A 57 5.68 -9.62 -11.02
N GLN A 58 5.58 -8.43 -10.46
CA GLN A 58 6.47 -7.34 -10.77
C GLN A 58 7.79 -7.75 -10.14
N GLY A 59 8.76 -8.06 -10.98
CA GLY A 59 10.10 -8.43 -10.55
C GLY A 59 10.74 -7.28 -9.78
N SER A 60 11.74 -7.61 -8.97
CA SER A 60 12.66 -6.63 -8.39
C SER A 60 13.97 -6.64 -9.19
N PHE A 61 14.61 -5.49 -9.31
CA PHE A 61 15.97 -5.37 -9.83
C PHE A 61 16.84 -4.69 -8.78
N HIS A 62 18.14 -4.97 -8.83
CA HIS A 62 19.10 -4.32 -7.94
C HIS A 62 19.45 -2.94 -8.51
N VAL A 63 19.51 -1.94 -7.64
CA VAL A 63 19.99 -0.61 -7.98
C VAL A 63 21.18 -0.33 -7.10
N ASP A 64 22.32 -0.05 -7.72
CA ASP A 64 23.49 0.44 -7.01
C ASP A 64 23.19 1.85 -6.48
N VAL A 65 23.30 2.02 -5.16
CA VAL A 65 23.05 3.31 -4.52
C VAL A 65 24.30 4.17 -4.69
N PRO A 66 24.22 5.30 -5.42
CA PRO A 66 25.36 6.20 -5.56
C PRO A 66 25.71 6.86 -4.22
N GLY A 67 26.97 7.28 -4.09
CA GLY A 67 27.41 8.03 -2.91
C GLY A 67 26.59 9.31 -2.69
N ALA A 68 26.48 9.74 -1.44
CA ALA A 68 25.72 10.93 -1.07
C ALA A 68 26.23 12.18 -1.79
N ASP A 69 25.33 12.90 -2.45
CA ASP A 69 25.57 14.23 -2.99
C ASP A 69 24.65 15.26 -2.30
N ILE A 70 25.07 16.52 -2.31
CA ILE A 70 24.41 17.60 -1.56
C ILE A 70 23.00 17.88 -2.12
N GLU A 71 22.79 17.61 -3.40
CA GLU A 71 21.59 17.99 -4.13
C GLU A 71 20.66 16.81 -4.46
N GLY A 72 21.09 15.56 -4.26
CA GLY A 72 20.32 14.37 -4.64
C GLY A 72 20.33 14.08 -6.15
N THR A 73 21.08 14.85 -6.94
CA THR A 73 21.13 14.75 -8.40
C THR A 73 21.63 13.38 -8.87
N ASN A 74 22.59 12.80 -8.15
CA ASN A 74 23.17 11.50 -8.49
C ASN A 74 22.18 10.35 -8.29
N ILE A 75 21.37 10.38 -7.21
CA ILE A 75 20.36 9.34 -6.99
C ILE A 75 19.23 9.46 -8.02
N VAL A 76 18.83 10.68 -8.39
CA VAL A 76 17.81 10.90 -9.43
C VAL A 76 18.30 10.34 -10.78
N LYS A 77 19.54 10.66 -11.18
CA LYS A 77 20.13 10.14 -12.44
C LYS A 77 20.28 8.63 -12.45
N ALA A 78 20.65 8.02 -11.31
CA ALA A 78 20.76 6.57 -11.18
C ALA A 78 19.38 5.90 -11.36
N LEU A 79 18.34 6.43 -10.69
CA LEU A 79 16.98 5.93 -10.83
C LEU A 79 16.44 6.08 -12.25
N GLU A 80 16.64 7.24 -12.89
CA GLU A 80 16.23 7.48 -14.27
C GLU A 80 16.88 6.48 -15.24
N SER A 81 18.20 6.30 -15.11
CA SER A 81 18.97 5.38 -15.95
C SER A 81 18.49 3.93 -15.81
N GLU A 82 18.23 3.47 -14.58
CA GLU A 82 17.70 2.13 -14.34
C GLU A 82 16.27 1.96 -14.85
N LEU A 83 15.39 2.94 -14.66
CA LEU A 83 14.01 2.91 -15.16
C LEU A 83 13.97 2.86 -16.70
N HIS A 84 14.87 3.57 -17.38
CA HIS A 84 14.96 3.53 -18.84
C HIS A 84 15.39 2.14 -19.36
N LYS A 85 16.29 1.42 -18.65
CA LYS A 85 16.67 0.04 -19.00
C LYS A 85 15.47 -0.90 -18.95
N ILE A 86 14.57 -0.71 -17.99
CA ILE A 86 13.37 -1.54 -17.81
C ILE A 86 12.33 -1.21 -18.88
N GLY A 87 12.19 0.07 -19.24
CA GLY A 87 11.29 0.52 -20.32
C GLY A 87 11.62 -0.06 -21.69
N SER A 88 12.87 -0.50 -21.91
CA SER A 88 13.34 -1.08 -23.18
C SER A 88 13.20 -2.61 -23.24
N HIS A 89 12.83 -3.27 -22.14
CA HIS A 89 12.58 -4.72 -22.11
C HIS A 89 11.08 -5.00 -22.32
N ASP A 90 10.76 -5.92 -23.25
CA ASP A 90 9.41 -6.36 -23.68
C ASP A 90 8.53 -7.02 -22.56
N GLY A 91 8.82 -6.77 -21.28
CA GLY A 91 8.12 -7.34 -20.12
C GLY A 91 7.18 -6.38 -19.39
N LEU A 92 7.11 -5.10 -19.78
CA LEU A 92 6.20 -4.14 -19.15
C LEU A 92 4.83 -4.15 -19.84
N ALA A 93 3.80 -4.56 -19.12
CA ALA A 93 2.42 -4.55 -19.60
C ALA A 93 1.88 -3.11 -19.85
N HIS A 94 2.58 -2.07 -19.39
CA HIS A 94 2.21 -0.67 -19.59
C HIS A 94 3.43 0.23 -19.87
N PRO A 95 3.35 1.14 -20.87
CA PRO A 95 4.43 2.06 -21.21
C PRO A 95 4.63 3.14 -20.14
N LEU A 96 5.89 3.40 -19.77
CA LEU A 96 6.30 4.38 -18.75
C LEU A 96 6.37 5.82 -19.30
N ASN A 97 5.29 6.30 -19.91
CA ASN A 97 5.26 7.60 -20.62
C ASN A 97 5.26 8.85 -19.70
N GLY A 98 5.47 8.70 -18.38
CA GLY A 98 5.28 9.79 -17.40
C GLY A 98 6.48 10.12 -16.51
N LEU A 99 7.66 9.52 -16.74
CA LEU A 99 8.83 9.68 -15.86
C LEU A 99 9.81 10.77 -16.32
N ARG A 100 9.49 11.50 -17.39
CA ARG A 100 10.39 12.54 -17.92
C ARG A 100 10.36 13.76 -17.00
N ILE A 101 11.42 13.93 -16.21
CA ILE A 101 11.66 15.16 -15.46
C ILE A 101 12.28 16.16 -16.44
N ASN A 102 11.67 17.33 -16.60
CA ASN A 102 12.29 18.40 -17.38
C ASN A 102 13.26 19.15 -16.47
N ASP A 103 14.47 19.42 -16.97
CA ASP A 103 15.43 20.30 -16.29
C ASP A 103 14.83 21.71 -16.17
N ALA A 104 14.89 22.27 -14.97
CA ALA A 104 14.48 23.65 -14.66
C ALA A 104 15.62 24.63 -14.87
#